data_AF-A0A2V9CRE3-F1
#
_entry.id   AF-A0A2V9CRE3-F1
#
_cell.length_a   1.000
_cell.length_b   1.000
_cell.length_c   1.000
_cell.angle_alpha   90.00
_cell.angle_beta   90.00
_cell.angle_gamma   90.00
#
_symmetry.space_group_name_H-M   'P 1'
#
loop_
_entity.id
_entity.type
_entity.pdbx_description
1 polymer ?
#
loop_
_entity_poly.entity_id
_entity_poly.type
_entity_poly.pdbx_seq_one_letter_code
_entity_poly.pdbx_strand_id
1 'polypeptide(L)'
;MFVSVLAATDYDNAPTVGPAKGWLVIQGGGNVTNETTERFVTLAGGPNVNFVVIPTADERDFNPDQYRAQMARAFDVDVENVTVLHTRDRVLANSSGFAEPLRRASGVWIGGGRQYRLADAYLGTAVEREIKALLARGGVVGGGSAGATIQGSFLVRGAPNDDNSIMVSPGHTVGFGLLPNSAIDQHVNRGREHDLDPVIAEHRDLLGIGIDQDTAIVVHGDSFFVVGGQVTIHDGKIHDGKPYYFLSSGQSYNLKSRSPEVQDESPLALRVITAQRIRSTLFSGVVTRGSGVLESRKTSESRAIYFECGVSLYSLANTVYPARPDGEDQIKIRAREVNTDQLREYTCKF
;
A
#
# COMPACT_ATOMS: atom_id res chain seq x y z
N MET A 1 7.60 31.68 35.39
CA MET A 1 6.41 31.07 34.75
C MET A 1 6.95 30.31 33.54
N PHE A 2 7.27 29.02 33.71
CA PHE A 2 7.95 28.23 32.69
C PHE A 2 6.94 27.74 31.66
N VAL A 3 7.18 28.09 30.40
CA VAL A 3 6.47 27.53 29.24
C VAL A 3 6.98 26.12 29.04
N SER A 4 6.12 25.12 29.27
CA SER A 4 6.39 23.73 28.89
C SER A 4 6.47 23.65 27.37
N VAL A 5 7.70 23.55 26.87
CA VAL A 5 7.98 22.99 25.54
C VAL A 5 7.54 21.54 25.61
N LEU A 6 6.50 21.17 24.88
CA LEU A 6 6.21 19.77 24.58
C LEU A 6 7.41 19.24 23.79
N ALA A 7 8.24 18.47 24.48
CA ALA A 7 9.37 17.76 23.90
C ALA A 7 8.89 16.90 22.74
N ALA A 8 9.71 16.85 21.69
CA ALA A 8 9.61 15.87 20.61
C ALA A 8 9.35 14.48 21.22
N THR A 9 8.21 13.90 20.89
CA THR A 9 7.88 12.53 21.29
C THR A 9 8.86 11.58 20.60
N ASP A 10 9.79 11.05 21.39
CA ASP A 10 10.39 9.72 21.27
C ASP A 10 10.22 9.04 19.90
N TYR A 11 11.15 9.31 18.96
CA TYR A 11 11.50 8.35 17.90
C TYR A 11 12.34 7.20 18.49
N ASP A 12 11.96 6.74 19.69
CA ASP A 12 12.79 5.91 20.55
C ASP A 12 12.62 4.45 20.12
N ASN A 13 13.53 3.98 19.25
CA ASN A 13 13.82 2.57 18.93
C ASN A 13 12.64 1.65 18.56
N ALA A 14 11.45 2.17 18.29
CA ALA A 14 10.32 1.35 17.88
C ALA A 14 10.66 0.63 16.57
N PRO A 15 10.52 -0.70 16.51
CA PRO A 15 10.82 -1.43 15.28
C PRO A 15 9.86 -0.97 14.19
N THR A 16 10.36 -0.80 12.97
CA THR A 16 9.47 -0.65 11.81
C THR A 16 8.74 -1.98 11.65
N VAL A 17 7.47 -2.03 12.02
CA VAL A 17 6.59 -3.20 11.86
C VAL A 17 5.21 -2.72 11.52
N GLY A 18 4.51 -3.45 10.66
CA GLY A 18 3.12 -3.16 10.33
C GLY A 18 2.17 -3.49 11.48
N PRO A 19 0.86 -3.23 11.27
CA PRO A 19 -0.18 -3.66 12.19
C PRO A 19 -0.19 -5.19 12.38
N ALA A 20 -0.31 -5.64 13.63
CA ALA A 20 -0.26 -7.07 13.99
C ALA A 20 -1.50 -7.88 13.59
N LYS A 21 -2.61 -7.21 13.25
CA LYS A 21 -3.88 -7.85 12.89
C LYS A 21 -4.50 -7.27 11.62
N GLY A 22 -4.50 -5.94 11.52
CA GLY A 22 -5.01 -5.20 10.36
C GLY A 22 -3.99 -5.12 9.24
N TRP A 23 -4.38 -4.41 8.18
CA TRP A 23 -3.60 -4.32 6.94
C TRP A 23 -3.40 -2.86 6.53
N LEU A 24 -2.26 -2.55 5.92
CA LEU A 24 -2.08 -1.29 5.20
C LEU A 24 -2.00 -1.54 3.70
N VAL A 25 -2.66 -0.69 2.92
CA VAL A 25 -2.51 -0.62 1.46
C VAL A 25 -2.01 0.78 1.11
N ILE A 26 -0.71 0.92 0.90
CA ILE A 26 -0.05 2.22 0.76
C ILE A 26 0.27 2.43 -0.71
N GLN A 27 -0.48 3.30 -1.38
CA GLN A 27 -0.50 3.43 -2.84
C GLN A 27 0.14 4.77 -3.27
N GLY A 28 1.13 4.73 -4.18
CA GLY A 28 1.95 5.89 -4.55
C GLY A 28 1.26 6.95 -5.43
N GLY A 29 -0.06 6.88 -5.59
CA GLY A 29 -0.89 7.76 -6.42
C GLY A 29 -0.95 7.33 -7.90
N GLY A 30 -1.61 8.13 -8.75
CA GLY A 30 -2.00 7.67 -10.09
C GLY A 30 -3.25 6.80 -10.05
N ASN A 31 -3.30 5.75 -10.86
CA ASN A 31 -4.39 4.79 -10.91
C ASN A 31 -4.29 3.82 -9.74
N VAL A 32 -5.38 3.67 -8.99
CA VAL A 32 -5.54 2.51 -8.10
C VAL A 32 -5.84 1.31 -8.99
N THR A 33 -4.88 0.39 -9.07
CA THR A 33 -4.93 -0.76 -9.99
C THR A 33 -6.01 -1.75 -9.57
N ASN A 34 -6.47 -2.60 -10.50
CA ASN A 34 -7.44 -3.66 -10.18
C ASN A 34 -6.94 -4.57 -9.04
N GLU A 35 -5.65 -4.94 -9.04
CA GLU A 35 -5.08 -5.74 -7.94
C GLU A 35 -5.14 -4.99 -6.61
N THR A 36 -4.76 -3.72 -6.60
CA THR A 36 -4.79 -2.88 -5.38
C THR A 36 -6.22 -2.74 -4.84
N THR A 37 -7.19 -2.46 -5.71
CA THR A 37 -8.62 -2.38 -5.36
C THR A 37 -9.13 -3.69 -4.79
N GLU A 38 -8.91 -4.80 -5.48
CA GLU A 38 -9.39 -6.12 -5.04
C GLU A 38 -8.79 -6.54 -3.70
N ARG A 39 -7.49 -6.28 -3.49
CA ARG A 39 -6.84 -6.51 -2.20
C ARG A 39 -7.47 -5.65 -1.12
N PHE A 40 -7.62 -4.34 -1.34
CA PHE A 40 -8.25 -3.45 -0.36
C PHE A 40 -9.65 -3.94 0.05
N VAL A 41 -10.53 -4.24 -0.92
CA VAL A 41 -11.89 -4.71 -0.64
C VAL A 41 -11.90 -6.08 0.04
N THR A 42 -11.07 -7.01 -0.42
CA THR A 42 -11.00 -8.36 0.16
C THR A 42 -10.46 -8.32 1.59
N LEU A 43 -9.40 -7.55 1.85
CA LEU A 43 -8.81 -7.38 3.18
C LEU A 43 -9.74 -6.63 4.14
N ALA A 44 -10.67 -5.82 3.63
CA ALA A 44 -11.74 -5.24 4.43
C ALA A 44 -12.81 -6.27 4.85
N GLY A 45 -12.84 -7.46 4.25
CA GLY A 45 -13.86 -8.49 4.50
C GLY A 45 -14.86 -8.68 3.36
N GLY A 46 -14.59 -8.12 2.17
CA GLY A 46 -15.43 -8.23 0.98
C GLY A 46 -16.30 -6.99 0.72
N PRO A 47 -17.12 -7.01 -0.35
CA PRO A 47 -17.82 -5.81 -0.84
C PRO A 47 -19.00 -5.35 0.04
N ASN A 48 -19.47 -6.20 0.95
CA ASN A 48 -20.67 -5.97 1.77
C ASN A 48 -20.37 -5.39 3.16
N VAL A 49 -19.12 -5.03 3.44
CA VAL A 49 -18.71 -4.42 4.72
C VAL A 49 -18.77 -2.90 4.65
N ASN A 50 -18.73 -2.23 5.80
CA ASN A 50 -18.70 -0.77 5.83
C ASN A 50 -17.31 -0.21 5.46
N PHE A 51 -17.29 0.72 4.53
CA PHE A 51 -16.13 1.49 4.12
C PHE A 51 -16.26 2.95 4.55
N VAL A 52 -15.15 3.55 4.99
CA VAL A 52 -15.06 5.00 5.19
C VAL A 52 -14.05 5.57 4.21
N VAL A 53 -14.39 6.67 3.54
CA VAL A 53 -13.50 7.37 2.61
C VAL A 53 -13.23 8.79 3.11
N ILE A 54 -11.95 9.19 3.09
CA ILE A 54 -11.46 10.43 3.70
C ILE A 54 -10.82 11.31 2.62
N PRO A 55 -11.53 12.31 2.07
CA PRO A 55 -11.00 13.21 1.03
C PRO A 55 -10.23 14.43 1.57
N THR A 56 -9.98 14.53 2.88
CA THR A 56 -9.53 15.78 3.54
C THR A 56 -8.24 16.42 3.01
N ALA A 57 -7.37 15.62 2.41
CA ALA A 57 -6.15 16.11 1.76
C ALA A 57 -6.46 17.02 0.54
N ASP A 58 -7.58 16.83 -0.14
CA ASP A 58 -7.96 17.57 -1.35
C ASP A 58 -8.53 18.95 -0.99
N GLU A 59 -7.99 20.01 -1.57
CA GLU A 59 -8.48 21.39 -1.37
C GLU A 59 -9.81 21.68 -2.05
N ARG A 60 -10.16 20.92 -3.09
CA ARG A 60 -11.33 21.20 -3.91
C ARG A 60 -12.59 20.96 -3.11
N ASP A 61 -13.55 21.87 -3.27
CA ASP A 61 -14.91 21.60 -2.85
C ASP A 61 -15.43 20.37 -3.58
N PHE A 62 -16.08 19.48 -2.83
CA PHE A 62 -16.66 18.27 -3.38
C PHE A 62 -18.06 18.09 -2.83
N ASN A 63 -18.93 17.49 -3.65
CA ASN A 63 -20.21 17.01 -3.18
C ASN A 63 -20.01 15.63 -2.53
N PRO A 64 -20.35 15.45 -1.24
CA PRO A 64 -20.14 14.18 -0.55
C PRO A 64 -20.83 12.98 -1.21
N ASP A 65 -22.05 13.14 -1.74
CA ASP A 65 -22.78 12.05 -2.40
C ASP A 65 -22.14 11.65 -3.73
N GLN A 66 -21.63 12.63 -4.50
CA GLN A 66 -20.89 12.34 -5.72
C GLN A 66 -19.57 11.63 -5.43
N TYR A 67 -18.83 12.08 -4.41
CA TYR A 67 -17.59 11.43 -3.98
C TYR A 67 -17.87 10.00 -3.47
N ARG A 68 -18.92 9.81 -2.66
CA ARG A 68 -19.39 8.50 -2.20
C ARG A 68 -19.66 7.56 -3.38
N ALA A 69 -20.43 8.02 -4.37
CA ALA A 69 -20.76 7.22 -5.56
C ALA A 69 -19.53 6.94 -6.43
N GLN A 70 -18.59 7.88 -6.53
CA GLN A 70 -17.32 7.67 -7.23
C GLN A 70 -16.50 6.58 -6.56
N MET A 71 -16.32 6.65 -5.24
CA MET A 71 -15.54 5.67 -4.49
C MET A 71 -16.20 4.29 -4.49
N ALA A 72 -17.54 4.23 -4.37
CA ALA A 72 -18.29 2.99 -4.48
C ALA A 72 -18.05 2.29 -5.83
N ARG A 73 -18.11 3.04 -6.94
CA ARG A 73 -17.77 2.52 -8.27
C ARG A 73 -16.30 2.11 -8.39
N ALA A 74 -15.38 2.90 -7.85
CA ALA A 74 -13.95 2.63 -7.92
C ALA A 74 -13.56 1.34 -7.18
N PHE A 75 -14.28 1.01 -6.11
CA PHE A 75 -14.06 -0.21 -5.34
C PHE A 75 -15.00 -1.37 -5.69
N ASP A 76 -15.92 -1.18 -6.64
CA ASP A 76 -16.95 -2.17 -7.00
C ASP A 76 -17.74 -2.65 -5.77
N VAL A 77 -18.21 -1.69 -4.96
CA VAL A 77 -19.01 -1.93 -3.75
C VAL A 77 -20.31 -1.13 -3.78
N ASP A 78 -21.29 -1.56 -2.98
CA ASP A 78 -22.54 -0.83 -2.85
C ASP A 78 -22.32 0.55 -2.24
N VAL A 79 -22.94 1.57 -2.84
CA VAL A 79 -22.83 2.95 -2.37
C VAL A 79 -23.31 3.09 -0.92
N GLU A 80 -24.31 2.29 -0.51
CA GLU A 80 -24.86 2.26 0.84
C GLU A 80 -23.81 1.90 1.90
N ASN A 81 -22.79 1.11 1.53
CA ASN A 81 -21.71 0.68 2.41
C ASN A 81 -20.59 1.72 2.55
N VAL A 82 -20.60 2.79 1.76
CA VAL A 82 -19.55 3.83 1.78
C VAL A 82 -20.00 5.03 2.59
N THR A 83 -19.21 5.45 3.57
CA THR A 83 -19.42 6.71 4.31
C THR A 83 -18.29 7.70 4.01
N VAL A 84 -18.61 8.94 3.67
CA VAL A 84 -17.62 10.00 3.49
C VAL A 84 -17.38 10.68 4.83
N LEU A 85 -16.13 10.70 5.28
CA LEU A 85 -15.71 11.33 6.53
C LEU A 85 -14.74 12.48 6.23
N HIS A 86 -15.22 13.71 6.39
CA HIS A 86 -14.44 14.91 6.07
C HIS A 86 -14.73 16.07 7.03
N THR A 87 -13.66 16.63 7.60
CA THR A 87 -13.64 17.94 8.23
C THR A 87 -12.21 18.46 8.27
N ARG A 88 -12.05 19.79 8.32
CA ARG A 88 -10.79 20.46 8.69
C ARG A 88 -10.83 21.09 10.08
N ASP A 89 -12.00 21.05 10.73
CA ASP A 89 -12.16 21.48 12.11
C ASP A 89 -11.71 20.35 13.05
N ARG A 90 -10.62 20.60 13.78
CA ARG A 90 -10.04 19.68 14.76
C ARG A 90 -10.99 19.36 15.91
N VAL A 91 -11.83 20.31 16.33
CA VAL A 91 -12.81 20.09 17.40
C VAL A 91 -13.84 19.08 16.95
N LEU A 92 -14.38 19.27 15.73
CA LEU A 92 -15.31 18.32 15.13
C LEU A 92 -14.64 16.95 14.91
N ALA A 93 -13.42 16.92 14.37
CA ALA A 93 -12.65 15.68 14.19
C ALA A 93 -12.39 14.91 15.50
N ASN A 94 -12.33 15.61 16.63
CA ASN A 94 -12.15 14.99 17.95
C ASN A 94 -13.48 14.64 18.65
N SER A 95 -14.62 14.98 18.05
CA SER A 95 -15.93 14.62 18.61
C SER A 95 -16.25 13.13 18.38
N SER A 96 -16.92 12.51 19.36
CA SER A 96 -17.31 11.10 19.28
C SER A 96 -18.30 10.81 18.16
N GLY A 97 -19.24 11.73 17.91
CA GLY A 97 -20.25 11.59 16.85
C GLY A 97 -19.63 11.62 15.46
N PHE A 98 -18.65 12.50 15.23
CA PHE A 98 -17.97 12.56 13.94
C PHE A 98 -17.15 11.31 13.67
N ALA A 99 -16.40 10.80 14.66
CA ALA A 99 -15.57 9.61 14.49
C ALA A 99 -16.35 8.28 14.51
N GLU A 100 -17.65 8.29 14.80
CA GLU A 100 -18.49 7.09 14.94
C GLU A 100 -18.43 6.13 13.75
N PRO A 101 -18.49 6.59 12.48
CA PRO A 101 -18.45 5.68 11.34
C PRO A 101 -17.18 4.81 11.31
N LEU A 102 -16.07 5.33 11.81
CA LEU A 102 -14.80 4.59 11.88
C LEU A 102 -14.85 3.41 12.84
N ARG A 103 -15.78 3.36 13.81
CA ARG A 103 -15.92 2.22 14.74
C ARG A 103 -16.57 1.00 14.08
N ARG A 104 -17.43 1.25 13.09
CA ARG A 104 -18.17 0.22 12.33
C ARG A 104 -17.52 -0.12 11.00
N ALA A 105 -16.55 0.68 10.55
CA ALA A 105 -15.80 0.45 9.33
C ALA A 105 -14.88 -0.78 9.45
N SER A 106 -14.77 -1.49 8.33
CA SER A 106 -13.80 -2.58 8.13
C SER A 106 -12.69 -2.17 7.14
N GLY A 107 -12.97 -1.19 6.27
CA GLY A 107 -11.98 -0.54 5.41
C GLY A 107 -12.03 0.98 5.49
N VAL A 108 -10.88 1.63 5.56
CA VAL A 108 -10.74 3.09 5.43
C VAL A 108 -9.86 3.39 4.22
N TRP A 109 -10.31 4.27 3.32
CA TRP A 109 -9.48 4.78 2.24
C TRP A 109 -9.21 6.28 2.38
N ILE A 110 -7.93 6.66 2.44
CA ILE A 110 -7.49 8.05 2.55
C ILE A 110 -7.11 8.58 1.16
N GLY A 111 -7.81 9.62 0.72
CA GLY A 111 -7.60 10.25 -0.59
C GLY A 111 -6.31 11.05 -0.70
N GLY A 112 -5.98 11.41 -1.95
CA GLY A 112 -4.84 12.26 -2.29
C GLY A 112 -5.10 13.77 -2.07
N GLY A 113 -4.09 14.59 -2.32
CA GLY A 113 -4.10 16.03 -2.11
C GLY A 113 -2.83 16.47 -1.39
N ARG A 114 -2.96 17.13 -0.23
CA ARG A 114 -1.84 17.55 0.62
C ARG A 114 -1.93 16.92 2.01
N GLN A 115 -0.93 16.14 2.36
CA GLN A 115 -0.88 15.35 3.59
C GLN A 115 -0.78 16.19 4.86
N TYR A 116 -0.25 17.43 4.80
CA TYR A 116 -0.28 18.32 5.96
C TYR A 116 -1.73 18.66 6.35
N ARG A 117 -2.68 18.73 5.42
CA ARG A 117 -4.10 18.97 5.73
C ARG A 117 -4.72 17.82 6.51
N LEU A 118 -4.26 16.58 6.28
CA LEU A 118 -4.65 15.42 7.08
C LEU A 118 -4.02 15.48 8.48
N ALA A 119 -2.75 15.87 8.55
CA ALA A 119 -2.03 16.05 9.80
C ALA A 119 -2.73 17.11 10.68
N ASP A 120 -2.97 18.30 10.13
CA ASP A 120 -3.65 19.42 10.77
C ASP A 120 -5.06 19.05 11.21
N ALA A 121 -5.82 18.34 10.39
CA ALA A 121 -7.19 17.98 10.74
C ALA A 121 -7.26 16.89 11.82
N TYR A 122 -6.40 15.88 11.76
CA TYR A 122 -6.66 14.60 12.43
C TYR A 122 -5.62 14.14 13.45
N LEU A 123 -4.38 14.65 13.46
CA LEU A 123 -3.40 14.24 14.47
C LEU A 123 -3.88 14.55 15.89
N GLY A 124 -3.77 13.58 16.79
CA GLY A 124 -4.21 13.67 18.19
C GLY A 124 -5.73 13.63 18.38
N THR A 125 -6.52 13.47 17.31
CA THR A 125 -7.99 13.50 17.38
C THR A 125 -8.59 12.10 17.50
N ALA A 126 -9.92 12.04 17.71
CA ALA A 126 -10.69 10.80 17.69
C ALA A 126 -10.59 10.08 16.34
N VAL A 127 -10.53 10.81 15.22
CA VAL A 127 -10.37 10.22 13.89
C VAL A 127 -9.10 9.36 13.81
N GLU A 128 -7.93 9.90 14.18
CA GLU A 128 -6.69 9.13 14.16
C GLU A 128 -6.74 7.93 15.10
N ARG A 129 -7.27 8.11 16.32
CA ARG A 129 -7.41 7.00 17.29
C ARG A 129 -8.29 5.88 16.76
N GLU A 130 -9.40 6.19 16.09
CA GLU A 130 -10.33 5.18 15.56
C GLU A 130 -9.78 4.51 14.29
N ILE A 131 -8.98 5.21 13.48
CA ILE A 131 -8.21 4.58 12.38
C ILE A 131 -7.22 3.56 12.93
N LYS A 132 -6.48 3.91 14.00
CA LYS A 132 -5.58 2.96 14.67
C LYS A 132 -6.35 1.79 15.30
N ALA A 133 -7.51 2.06 15.91
CA ALA A 133 -8.37 1.03 16.46
C ALA A 133 -8.92 0.08 15.38
N LEU A 134 -9.11 0.56 14.14
CA LEU A 134 -9.52 -0.26 13.00
C LEU A 134 -8.47 -1.30 12.65
N LEU A 135 -7.20 -0.89 12.59
CA LEU A 135 -6.09 -1.82 12.39
C LEU A 135 -5.95 -2.80 13.55
N ALA A 136 -6.13 -2.33 14.79
CA ALA A 136 -6.04 -3.18 15.97
C ALA A 136 -7.13 -4.26 16.05
N ARG A 137 -8.27 -4.08 15.35
CA ARG A 137 -9.36 -5.08 15.26
C ARG A 137 -9.38 -5.85 13.94
N GLY A 138 -8.35 -5.70 13.09
CA GLY A 138 -8.18 -6.51 11.89
C GLY A 138 -8.71 -5.91 10.58
N GLY A 139 -9.11 -4.64 10.57
CA GLY A 139 -9.51 -3.95 9.34
C GLY A 139 -8.32 -3.51 8.48
N VAL A 140 -8.61 -2.89 7.34
CA VAL A 140 -7.61 -2.35 6.41
C VAL A 140 -7.65 -0.82 6.32
N VAL A 141 -6.49 -0.19 6.30
CA VAL A 141 -6.34 1.23 5.94
C VAL A 141 -5.59 1.32 4.62
N GLY A 142 -6.27 1.80 3.60
CA GLY A 142 -5.70 2.14 2.30
C GLY A 142 -5.50 3.64 2.14
N GLY A 143 -4.60 4.05 1.26
CA GLY A 143 -4.51 5.45 0.88
C GLY A 143 -3.61 5.70 -0.31
N GLY A 144 -3.98 6.70 -1.11
CA GLY A 144 -3.30 7.08 -2.36
C GLY A 144 -2.63 8.45 -2.28
N SER A 145 -1.41 8.59 -2.82
CA SER A 145 -0.66 9.86 -2.83
C SER A 145 -0.51 10.43 -1.40
N ALA A 146 -1.07 11.60 -1.09
CA ALA A 146 -1.06 12.14 0.29
C ALA A 146 -1.59 11.15 1.34
N GLY A 147 -2.58 10.33 0.98
CA GLY A 147 -3.11 9.27 1.83
C GLY A 147 -2.18 8.08 2.04
N ALA A 148 -1.14 7.92 1.20
CA ALA A 148 -0.04 6.99 1.44
C ALA A 148 0.99 7.63 2.40
N THR A 149 1.44 8.85 2.11
CA THR A 149 2.46 9.54 2.92
C THR A 149 2.04 9.71 4.38
N ILE A 150 0.77 10.04 4.65
CA ILE A 150 0.28 10.24 6.02
C ILE A 150 0.36 8.97 6.90
N GLN A 151 0.47 7.78 6.30
CA GLN A 151 0.50 6.53 7.07
C GLN A 151 1.84 6.29 7.76
N GLY A 152 2.93 6.91 7.29
CA GLY A 152 4.22 6.87 7.95
C GLY A 152 4.22 7.64 9.28
N SER A 153 5.22 7.42 10.12
CA SER A 153 5.42 8.22 11.34
C SER A 153 6.11 9.55 11.07
N PHE A 154 7.02 9.59 10.10
CA PHE A 154 7.70 10.82 9.69
C PHE A 154 7.03 11.38 8.43
N LEU A 155 6.47 12.58 8.54
CA LEU A 155 5.75 13.23 7.45
C LEU A 155 6.73 13.97 6.55
N VAL A 156 6.96 13.42 5.36
CA VAL A 156 7.66 14.13 4.28
C VAL A 156 6.69 14.97 3.45
N ARG A 157 7.21 16.01 2.79
CA ARG A 157 6.43 16.90 1.90
C ARG A 157 5.26 17.59 2.60
N GLY A 158 5.37 17.77 3.92
CA GLY A 158 4.33 18.35 4.79
C GLY A 158 4.25 19.88 4.77
N ALA A 159 4.84 20.57 3.80
CA ALA A 159 4.88 22.03 3.81
C ALA A 159 3.48 22.66 3.59
N PRO A 160 3.03 23.57 4.47
CA PRO A 160 1.67 24.13 4.42
C PRO A 160 1.48 25.21 3.35
N ASN A 161 2.54 25.57 2.64
CA ASN A 161 2.51 26.48 1.48
C ASN A 161 2.23 25.75 0.15
N ASP A 162 1.82 24.48 0.22
CA ASP A 162 1.58 23.61 -0.94
C ASP A 162 2.83 23.43 -1.84
N ASP A 163 4.04 23.62 -1.31
CA ASP A 163 5.27 23.27 -2.03
C ASP A 163 5.62 21.79 -1.80
N ASN A 164 5.39 20.97 -2.83
CA ASN A 164 5.69 19.54 -2.77
C ASN A 164 7.19 19.22 -2.88
N SER A 165 8.06 20.18 -3.18
CA SER A 165 9.52 19.95 -3.26
C SER A 165 10.19 19.95 -1.89
N ILE A 166 9.56 20.55 -0.88
CA ILE A 166 10.09 20.66 0.48
C ILE A 166 9.91 19.32 1.20
N MET A 167 10.96 18.50 1.27
CA MET A 167 10.88 17.18 1.90
C MET A 167 10.62 17.23 3.40
N VAL A 168 11.21 18.18 4.12
CA VAL A 168 11.04 18.35 5.57
C VAL A 168 10.56 19.77 5.85
N SER A 169 9.42 19.90 6.50
CA SER A 169 8.87 21.20 6.90
C SER A 169 8.77 21.27 8.43
N PRO A 170 9.49 22.19 9.10
CA PRO A 170 9.42 22.33 10.55
C PRO A 170 7.98 22.48 11.04
N GLY A 171 7.61 21.70 12.07
CA GLY A 171 6.25 21.66 12.61
C GLY A 171 5.26 20.73 11.87
N HIS A 172 5.64 20.19 10.70
CA HIS A 172 4.82 19.25 9.92
C HIS A 172 5.62 17.99 9.55
N THR A 173 6.24 17.36 10.55
CA THR A 173 7.08 16.15 10.41
C THR A 173 6.44 14.91 11.01
N VAL A 174 5.22 14.98 11.53
CA VAL A 174 4.52 13.88 12.20
C VAL A 174 3.38 13.38 11.31
N GLY A 175 3.38 12.09 11.01
CA GLY A 175 2.26 11.41 10.34
C GLY A 175 1.43 10.59 11.34
N PHE A 176 0.46 9.82 10.85
CA PHE A 176 -0.36 8.97 11.71
C PHE A 176 0.43 7.84 12.36
N GLY A 177 1.60 7.47 11.83
CA GLY A 177 2.41 6.39 12.38
C GLY A 177 1.68 5.05 12.37
N LEU A 178 0.92 4.78 11.30
CA LEU A 178 0.32 3.46 11.06
C LEU A 178 1.39 2.45 10.65
N LEU A 179 2.41 2.93 9.92
CA LEU A 179 3.71 2.30 9.79
C LEU A 179 4.73 3.13 10.63
N PRO A 180 5.08 2.66 11.83
CA PRO A 180 6.03 3.35 12.71
C PRO A 180 7.44 3.31 12.13
N ASN A 181 8.25 4.31 12.51
CA ASN A 181 9.65 4.43 12.14
C ASN A 181 9.88 4.34 10.61
N SER A 182 9.07 5.08 9.86
CA SER A 182 9.15 5.15 8.40
C SER A 182 8.81 6.54 7.85
N ALA A 183 9.46 6.90 6.74
CA ALA A 183 9.12 8.03 5.87
C ALA A 183 8.63 7.50 4.53
N ILE A 184 7.42 7.89 4.11
CA ILE A 184 6.78 7.36 2.90
C ILE A 184 6.62 8.47 1.87
N ASP A 185 7.29 8.32 0.72
CA ASP A 185 7.16 9.21 -0.41
C ASP A 185 6.36 8.55 -1.55
N GLN A 186 5.75 9.38 -2.39
CA GLN A 186 4.76 9.01 -3.38
C GLN A 186 5.02 9.74 -4.71
N HIS A 187 4.53 9.15 -5.80
CA HIS A 187 4.83 9.56 -7.17
C HIS A 187 6.33 9.54 -7.50
N VAL A 188 7.05 8.50 -7.05
CA VAL A 188 8.52 8.49 -7.09
C VAL A 188 9.10 8.43 -8.50
N ASN A 189 8.49 7.67 -9.41
CA ASN A 189 8.78 7.64 -10.86
C ASN A 189 8.60 8.97 -11.63
N ARG A 190 8.58 10.11 -10.95
CA ARG A 190 8.68 11.46 -11.52
C ARG A 190 10.08 12.06 -11.38
N GLY A 191 11.11 11.21 -11.26
CA GLY A 191 12.50 11.64 -11.01
C GLY A 191 12.77 12.00 -9.55
N ARG A 192 12.04 11.40 -8.61
CA ARG A 192 12.10 11.68 -7.16
C ARG A 192 12.75 10.56 -6.37
N GLU A 193 13.41 9.62 -7.05
CA GLU A 193 14.04 8.43 -6.44
C GLU A 193 15.12 8.83 -5.41
N HIS A 194 15.63 10.06 -5.48
CA HIS A 194 16.64 10.60 -4.59
C HIS A 194 16.09 11.51 -3.48
N ASP A 195 14.79 11.87 -3.51
CA ASP A 195 14.26 12.92 -2.64
C ASP A 195 14.27 12.51 -1.15
N LEU A 196 14.20 11.21 -0.85
CA LEU A 196 14.31 10.68 0.51
C LEU A 196 15.77 10.60 1.03
N ASP A 197 16.78 10.67 0.15
CA ASP A 197 18.20 10.56 0.54
C ASP A 197 18.61 11.53 1.66
N PRO A 198 18.35 12.84 1.57
CA PRO A 198 18.71 13.77 2.64
C PRO A 198 17.94 13.51 3.94
N VAL A 199 16.67 13.06 3.84
CA VAL A 199 15.84 12.75 5.02
C VAL A 199 16.43 11.58 5.78
N ILE A 200 16.78 10.50 5.08
CA ILE A 200 17.34 9.29 5.71
C ILE A 200 18.78 9.53 6.16
N ALA A 201 19.55 10.38 5.48
CA ALA A 201 20.88 10.76 5.94
C ALA A 201 20.86 11.45 7.32
N GLU A 202 19.85 12.29 7.58
CA GLU A 202 19.65 12.98 8.86
C GLU A 202 18.96 12.09 9.92
N HIS A 203 18.01 11.24 9.49
CA HIS A 203 17.23 10.36 10.36
C HIS A 203 17.48 8.89 10.02
N ARG A 204 18.66 8.39 10.41
CA ARG A 204 19.15 7.04 10.06
C ARG A 204 18.36 5.90 10.69
N ASP A 205 17.56 6.20 11.70
CA ASP A 205 16.62 5.29 12.33
C ASP A 205 15.41 5.02 11.43
N LEU A 206 15.01 5.93 10.55
CA LEU A 206 13.85 5.76 9.66
C LEU A 206 14.12 4.75 8.54
N LEU A 207 13.08 4.03 8.15
CA LEU A 207 13.01 3.36 6.84
C LEU A 207 12.35 4.31 5.83
N GLY A 208 13.07 4.70 4.78
CA GLY A 208 12.49 5.46 3.67
C GLY A 208 11.89 4.52 2.63
N ILE A 209 10.64 4.76 2.25
CA ILE A 209 9.93 3.98 1.23
C ILE A 209 9.37 4.95 0.19
N GLY A 210 9.96 4.94 -0.99
CA GLY A 210 9.45 5.68 -2.13
C GLY A 210 8.54 4.80 -2.99
N ILE A 211 7.32 5.23 -3.28
CA ILE A 211 6.33 4.42 -4.02
C ILE A 211 5.97 5.10 -5.34
N ASP A 212 6.13 4.37 -6.44
CA ASP A 212 5.78 4.84 -7.78
C ASP A 212 4.28 5.06 -7.96
N GLN A 213 3.92 5.81 -9.01
CA GLN A 213 2.55 5.78 -9.50
C GLN A 213 2.11 4.36 -9.87
N ASP A 214 0.82 4.10 -9.76
CA ASP A 214 0.19 2.82 -10.13
C ASP A 214 0.77 1.62 -9.37
N THR A 215 1.37 1.90 -8.20
CA THR A 215 2.06 0.92 -7.34
C THR A 215 1.57 1.05 -5.91
N ALA A 216 1.54 -0.06 -5.19
CA ALA A 216 1.29 -0.09 -3.76
C ALA A 216 2.21 -1.06 -3.03
N ILE A 217 2.41 -0.83 -1.74
CA ILE A 217 2.83 -1.90 -0.82
C ILE A 217 1.64 -2.35 0.02
N VAL A 218 1.57 -3.65 0.27
CA VAL A 218 0.58 -4.25 1.17
C VAL A 218 1.32 -4.73 2.40
N VAL A 219 1.01 -4.13 3.56
CA VAL A 219 1.71 -4.36 4.82
C VAL A 219 0.85 -5.19 5.77
N HIS A 220 1.44 -6.22 6.36
CA HIS A 220 0.85 -7.03 7.42
C HIS A 220 1.94 -7.61 8.32
N GLY A 221 1.81 -7.41 9.64
CA GLY A 221 2.82 -7.82 10.60
C GLY A 221 4.21 -7.29 10.25
N ASP A 222 5.20 -8.18 10.23
CA ASP A 222 6.61 -7.83 10.07
C ASP A 222 7.05 -7.67 8.60
N SER A 223 6.13 -7.65 7.64
CA SER A 223 6.50 -7.61 6.21
C SER A 223 5.56 -6.77 5.35
N PHE A 224 6.06 -6.42 4.17
CA PHE A 224 5.20 -5.99 3.07
C PHE A 224 5.60 -6.67 1.77
N PHE A 225 4.71 -6.65 0.79
CA PHE A 225 5.00 -6.99 -0.60
C PHE A 225 4.53 -5.91 -1.56
N VAL A 226 5.20 -5.80 -2.70
CA VAL A 226 4.92 -4.81 -3.74
C VAL A 226 3.83 -5.34 -4.68
N VAL A 227 2.92 -4.46 -5.07
CA VAL A 227 1.84 -4.69 -6.05
C VAL A 227 1.93 -3.61 -7.11
N GLY A 228 2.00 -3.99 -8.39
CA GLY A 228 2.09 -3.03 -9.50
C GLY A 228 3.53 -2.77 -9.93
N GLY A 229 3.97 -1.50 -9.96
CA GLY A 229 5.31 -1.10 -10.42
C GLY A 229 6.43 -1.39 -9.42
N GLN A 230 7.17 -0.35 -9.04
CA GLN A 230 8.35 -0.46 -8.17
C GLN A 230 8.27 0.47 -6.96
N VAL A 231 9.08 0.14 -5.96
CA VAL A 231 9.33 0.99 -4.80
C VAL A 231 10.83 1.13 -4.57
N THR A 232 11.27 2.29 -4.11
CA THR A 232 12.64 2.50 -3.62
C THR A 232 12.71 2.30 -2.12
N ILE A 233 13.74 1.61 -1.66
CA ILE A 233 14.03 1.40 -0.24
C ILE A 233 15.30 2.15 0.14
N HIS A 234 15.16 3.10 1.06
CA HIS A 234 16.25 3.87 1.63
C HIS A 234 16.45 3.40 3.08
N ASP A 235 17.41 2.50 3.31
CA ASP A 235 17.70 1.90 4.62
C ASP A 235 18.92 2.52 5.31
N GLY A 236 19.40 3.66 4.77
CA GLY A 236 20.58 4.36 5.26
C GLY A 236 21.91 3.68 4.92
N LYS A 237 21.94 2.74 3.97
CA LYS A 237 23.17 2.10 3.46
C LYS A 237 23.37 2.41 1.98
N ILE A 238 24.57 2.12 1.47
CA ILE A 238 24.89 2.22 0.06
C ILE A 238 24.78 0.83 -0.59
N HIS A 239 24.04 0.75 -1.68
CA HIS A 239 23.76 -0.44 -2.50
C HIS A 239 24.16 -0.15 -3.94
N ASP A 240 25.14 -0.86 -4.48
CA ASP A 240 25.65 -0.65 -5.85
C ASP A 240 25.95 0.82 -6.20
N GLY A 241 26.50 1.57 -5.23
CA GLY A 241 26.84 2.98 -5.37
C GLY A 241 25.68 3.96 -5.18
N LYS A 242 24.47 3.48 -4.82
CA LYS A 242 23.29 4.31 -4.56
C LYS A 242 22.82 4.21 -3.10
N PRO A 243 22.22 5.25 -2.51
CA PRO A 243 21.66 5.22 -1.15
C PRO A 243 20.30 4.49 -1.05
N TYR A 244 19.88 3.83 -2.11
CA TYR A 244 18.64 3.06 -2.19
C TYR A 244 18.76 1.91 -3.18
N TYR A 245 17.82 0.99 -3.13
CA TYR A 245 17.61 -0.05 -4.15
C TYR A 245 16.10 -0.22 -4.42
N PHE A 246 15.77 -0.92 -5.51
CA PHE A 246 14.38 -1.13 -5.92
C PHE A 246 13.84 -2.48 -5.45
N LEU A 247 12.55 -2.50 -5.12
CA LEU A 247 11.72 -3.70 -5.11
C LEU A 247 10.62 -3.57 -6.17
N SER A 248 10.38 -4.64 -6.91
CA SER A 248 9.37 -4.75 -7.98
C SER A 248 8.17 -5.58 -7.54
N SER A 249 7.07 -5.52 -8.30
CA SER A 249 5.88 -6.38 -8.13
C SER A 249 6.19 -7.80 -7.65
N GLY A 250 5.50 -8.24 -6.60
CA GLY A 250 5.62 -9.57 -6.02
C GLY A 250 6.78 -9.76 -5.04
N GLN A 251 7.83 -8.93 -5.09
CA GLN A 251 8.92 -8.96 -4.11
C GLN A 251 8.44 -8.50 -2.74
N SER A 252 9.12 -8.97 -1.71
CA SER A 252 8.74 -8.75 -0.31
C SER A 252 9.90 -8.21 0.48
N TYR A 253 9.57 -7.50 1.55
CA TYR A 253 10.52 -6.88 2.45
C TYR A 253 10.13 -7.18 3.89
N ASN A 254 11.10 -7.67 4.65
CA ASN A 254 10.94 -7.89 6.07
C ASN A 254 11.29 -6.60 6.81
N LEU A 255 10.28 -5.97 7.41
CA LEU A 255 10.37 -4.70 8.11
C LEU A 255 11.21 -4.84 9.41
N LYS A 256 11.15 -5.99 10.06
CA LYS A 256 11.87 -6.26 11.31
C LYS A 256 13.37 -6.45 11.11
N SER A 257 13.78 -7.24 10.12
CA SER A 257 15.20 -7.42 9.77
C SER A 257 15.73 -6.33 8.83
N ARG A 258 14.85 -5.48 8.31
CA ARG A 258 15.15 -4.43 7.32
C ARG A 258 15.91 -4.98 6.11
N SER A 259 15.37 -6.02 5.51
CA SER A 259 15.98 -6.67 4.34
C SER A 259 14.91 -7.18 3.37
N PRO A 260 15.20 -7.23 2.06
CA PRO A 260 14.38 -7.99 1.13
C PRO A 260 14.23 -9.42 1.62
N GLU A 261 13.04 -9.99 1.49
CA GLU A 261 12.89 -11.42 1.68
C GLU A 261 13.56 -12.16 0.52
N VAL A 262 14.15 -13.32 0.82
CA VAL A 262 14.91 -14.11 -0.15
C VAL A 262 14.05 -14.36 -1.38
N GLN A 263 14.56 -13.92 -2.54
CA GLN A 263 13.88 -14.18 -3.80
C GLN A 263 13.90 -15.67 -4.11
N ASP A 264 12.77 -16.17 -4.61
CA ASP A 264 12.64 -17.57 -4.99
C ASP A 264 13.64 -17.96 -6.10
N GLU A 265 14.42 -19.02 -5.85
CA GLU A 265 15.42 -19.58 -6.79
C GLU A 265 14.79 -20.46 -7.89
N SER A 266 13.47 -20.37 -8.08
CA SER A 266 12.73 -21.05 -9.14
C SER A 266 13.44 -20.94 -10.48
N PRO A 267 13.61 -22.06 -11.21
CA PRO A 267 14.38 -22.07 -12.46
C PRO A 267 13.69 -21.28 -13.58
N LEU A 268 12.37 -21.07 -13.47
CA LEU A 268 11.56 -20.37 -14.45
C LEU A 268 10.85 -19.16 -13.83
N ALA A 269 10.40 -18.26 -14.70
CA ALA A 269 9.54 -17.14 -14.38
C ALA A 269 8.39 -17.09 -15.38
N LEU A 270 7.15 -17.02 -14.90
CA LEU A 270 5.99 -16.72 -15.72
C LEU A 270 5.77 -15.20 -15.73
N ARG A 271 6.09 -14.54 -16.85
CA ARG A 271 5.67 -13.16 -17.10
C ARG A 271 4.27 -13.15 -17.71
N VAL A 272 3.32 -12.56 -17.00
CA VAL A 272 1.92 -12.51 -17.45
C VAL A 272 1.70 -11.31 -18.37
N ILE A 273 1.15 -11.55 -19.57
CA ILE A 273 0.82 -10.51 -20.57
C ILE A 273 -0.65 -10.14 -20.48
N THR A 274 -1.53 -11.14 -20.41
CA THR A 274 -2.96 -10.95 -20.22
C THR A 274 -3.46 -11.87 -19.12
N ALA A 275 -4.41 -11.38 -18.32
CA ALA A 275 -5.07 -12.17 -17.30
C ALA A 275 -6.55 -11.79 -17.24
N GLN A 276 -7.40 -12.80 -17.29
CA GLN A 276 -8.84 -12.67 -17.14
C GLN A 276 -9.31 -13.66 -16.09
N ARG A 277 -10.02 -13.16 -15.08
CA ARG A 277 -10.72 -14.02 -14.14
C ARG A 277 -11.94 -14.63 -14.81
N ILE A 278 -12.11 -15.92 -14.61
CA ILE A 278 -13.30 -16.66 -15.00
C ILE A 278 -13.92 -17.28 -13.75
N ARG A 279 -15.25 -17.17 -13.66
CA ARG A 279 -16.01 -17.96 -12.68
C ARG A 279 -16.04 -19.40 -13.16
N SER A 280 -15.34 -20.29 -12.46
CA SER A 280 -15.46 -21.72 -12.70
C SER A 280 -16.72 -22.23 -12.01
N THR A 281 -17.57 -22.94 -12.75
CA THR A 281 -18.71 -23.69 -12.19
C THR A 281 -18.28 -25.03 -11.59
N LEU A 282 -17.04 -25.46 -11.83
CA LEU A 282 -16.50 -26.78 -11.45
C LEU A 282 -15.50 -26.72 -10.28
N PHE A 283 -14.94 -25.55 -9.98
CA PHE A 283 -14.00 -25.35 -8.89
C PHE A 283 -14.53 -24.28 -7.94
N SER A 284 -14.56 -24.57 -6.64
CA SER A 284 -14.77 -23.55 -5.61
C SER A 284 -13.51 -22.67 -5.55
N GLY A 285 -13.47 -21.60 -6.34
CA GLY A 285 -12.32 -20.70 -6.35
C GLY A 285 -12.23 -19.83 -7.61
N VAL A 286 -11.37 -18.83 -7.55
CA VAL A 286 -11.05 -17.99 -8.70
C VAL A 286 -10.13 -18.75 -9.64
N VAL A 287 -10.49 -18.83 -10.92
CA VAL A 287 -9.60 -19.30 -11.97
C VAL A 287 -9.20 -18.11 -12.83
N THR A 288 -7.92 -18.00 -13.16
CA THR A 288 -7.41 -17.01 -14.11
C THR A 288 -6.95 -17.70 -15.38
N ARG A 289 -7.46 -17.26 -16.51
CA ARG A 289 -6.96 -17.61 -17.84
C ARG A 289 -6.21 -16.44 -18.44
N GLY A 290 -5.18 -16.73 -19.23
CA GLY A 290 -4.37 -15.67 -19.79
C GLY A 290 -3.33 -16.16 -20.78
N SER A 291 -2.51 -15.21 -21.21
CA SER A 291 -1.31 -15.46 -21.98
C SER A 291 -0.09 -14.92 -21.24
N GLY A 292 1.05 -15.58 -21.42
CA GLY A 292 2.29 -15.19 -20.80
C GLY A 292 3.50 -15.76 -21.52
N VAL A 293 4.67 -15.43 -20.98
CA VAL A 293 5.95 -15.98 -21.41
C VAL A 293 6.56 -16.71 -20.23
N LEU A 294 6.85 -17.99 -20.42
CA LEU A 294 7.65 -18.77 -19.48
C LEU A 294 9.12 -18.59 -19.86
N GLU A 295 9.89 -17.99 -18.97
CA GLU A 295 11.29 -17.62 -19.20
C GLU A 295 12.20 -18.40 -18.27
N SER A 296 13.31 -18.91 -18.81
CA SER A 296 14.38 -19.46 -18.00
C SER A 296 15.10 -18.35 -17.26
N ARG A 297 15.36 -18.55 -15.96
CA ARG A 297 16.21 -17.63 -15.18
C ARG A 297 17.70 -17.91 -15.35
N LYS A 298 18.07 -19.02 -15.99
CA LYS A 298 19.47 -19.48 -16.17
C LYS A 298 19.96 -19.37 -17.61
N THR A 299 19.04 -19.35 -18.58
CA THR A 299 19.32 -19.33 -20.02
C THR A 299 18.47 -18.24 -20.68
N SER A 300 18.76 -17.90 -21.93
CA SER A 300 17.94 -16.96 -22.71
C SER A 300 16.67 -17.62 -23.31
N GLU A 301 16.35 -18.84 -22.90
CA GLU A 301 15.21 -19.59 -23.43
C GLU A 301 13.90 -19.03 -22.88
N SER A 302 12.92 -18.90 -23.78
CA SER A 302 11.57 -18.49 -23.43
C SER A 302 10.54 -19.17 -24.32
N ARG A 303 9.33 -19.34 -23.80
CA ARG A 303 8.19 -19.93 -24.51
C ARG A 303 6.94 -19.12 -24.24
N ALA A 304 6.26 -18.68 -25.30
CA ALA A 304 4.92 -18.11 -25.19
C ALA A 304 3.91 -19.22 -24.86
N ILE A 305 3.04 -18.97 -23.89
CA ILE A 305 2.08 -19.96 -23.39
C ILE A 305 0.70 -19.33 -23.14
N TYR A 306 -0.34 -20.14 -23.22
CA TYR A 306 -1.68 -19.81 -22.75
C TYR A 306 -1.95 -20.61 -21.50
N PHE A 307 -2.25 -19.96 -20.38
CA PHE A 307 -2.35 -20.66 -19.11
C PHE A 307 -3.75 -20.60 -18.51
N GLU A 308 -4.04 -21.57 -17.65
CA GLU A 308 -5.14 -21.58 -16.70
C GLU A 308 -4.59 -21.90 -15.30
N CYS A 309 -4.82 -20.99 -14.34
CA CYS A 309 -4.34 -21.10 -12.97
C CYS A 309 -5.48 -20.99 -11.97
N GLY A 310 -5.45 -21.80 -10.90
CA GLY A 310 -6.42 -21.76 -9.80
C GLY A 310 -6.19 -20.63 -8.78
N VAL A 311 -5.62 -19.52 -9.22
CA VAL A 311 -5.30 -18.35 -8.40
C VAL A 311 -5.43 -17.09 -9.25
N SER A 312 -5.68 -15.95 -8.60
CA SER A 312 -5.68 -14.65 -9.29
C SER A 312 -4.28 -14.28 -9.73
N LEU A 313 -4.14 -14.04 -11.04
CA LEU A 313 -2.93 -13.44 -11.61
C LEU A 313 -3.25 -12.10 -12.25
N TYR A 314 -2.25 -11.24 -12.27
CA TYR A 314 -2.31 -9.86 -12.73
C TYR A 314 -1.23 -9.60 -13.77
N SER A 315 -1.55 -8.75 -14.75
CA SER A 315 -0.69 -8.46 -15.91
C SER A 315 -0.07 -7.06 -15.91
N LEU A 316 -0.38 -6.21 -14.94
CA LEU A 316 0.18 -4.86 -14.89
C LEU A 316 1.68 -4.90 -14.59
N ALA A 317 2.42 -3.92 -15.10
CA ALA A 317 3.84 -3.68 -14.81
C ALA A 317 4.76 -4.90 -15.04
N ASN A 318 4.46 -5.72 -16.05
CA ASN A 318 5.21 -6.94 -16.37
C ASN A 318 5.34 -7.90 -15.18
N THR A 319 4.27 -8.04 -14.37
CA THR A 319 4.31 -8.90 -13.17
C THR A 319 4.81 -10.31 -13.50
N VAL A 320 5.79 -10.75 -12.71
CA VAL A 320 6.48 -12.03 -12.87
C VAL A 320 6.19 -12.93 -11.68
N TYR A 321 5.79 -14.16 -11.96
CA TYR A 321 5.57 -15.19 -10.95
C TYR A 321 6.70 -16.23 -11.02
N PRO A 322 7.42 -16.52 -9.91
CA PRO A 322 8.37 -17.62 -9.87
C PRO A 322 7.67 -18.93 -10.26
N ALA A 323 8.33 -19.73 -11.11
CA ALA A 323 7.75 -20.93 -11.68
C ALA A 323 8.74 -22.10 -11.75
N ARG A 324 8.21 -23.32 -11.71
CA ARG A 324 8.95 -24.55 -11.96
C ARG A 324 8.11 -25.56 -12.75
N PRO A 325 8.73 -26.46 -13.53
CA PRO A 325 8.00 -27.55 -14.19
C PRO A 325 7.22 -28.42 -13.21
N ASP A 326 6.07 -28.94 -13.66
CA ASP A 326 5.16 -29.82 -12.90
C ASP A 326 4.52 -30.90 -13.80
N GLY A 327 5.24 -31.36 -14.83
CA GLY A 327 4.74 -32.29 -15.85
C GLY A 327 4.94 -31.74 -17.27
N GLU A 328 4.37 -32.41 -18.28
CA GLU A 328 4.54 -32.02 -19.69
C GLU A 328 3.85 -30.67 -20.01
N ASP A 329 2.62 -30.47 -19.52
CA ASP A 329 1.79 -29.29 -19.82
C ASP A 329 1.38 -28.52 -18.53
N GLN A 330 2.24 -28.58 -17.51
CA GLN A 330 1.95 -27.99 -16.20
C GLN A 330 3.20 -27.32 -15.58
N ILE A 331 2.96 -26.18 -14.94
CA ILE A 331 3.94 -25.51 -14.07
C ILE A 331 3.33 -25.31 -12.69
N LYS A 332 4.17 -25.32 -11.66
CA LYS A 332 3.86 -24.68 -10.39
C LYS A 332 4.33 -23.25 -10.45
N ILE A 333 3.46 -22.33 -10.09
CA ILE A 333 3.82 -20.93 -9.83
C ILE A 333 3.69 -20.62 -8.35
N ARG A 334 4.43 -19.62 -7.89
CA ARG A 334 4.19 -19.03 -6.57
C ARG A 334 3.46 -17.72 -6.68
N ALA A 335 2.33 -17.63 -5.99
CA ALA A 335 1.46 -16.46 -5.99
C ALA A 335 0.83 -16.23 -4.61
N ARG A 336 0.31 -15.03 -4.38
CA ARG A 336 -0.47 -14.66 -3.19
C ARG A 336 -1.93 -14.52 -3.58
N GLU A 337 -2.81 -15.21 -2.86
CA GLU A 337 -4.22 -14.86 -2.91
C GLU A 337 -4.45 -13.43 -2.42
N VAL A 338 -5.58 -12.83 -2.82
CA VAL A 338 -5.89 -11.43 -2.53
C VAL A 338 -6.09 -11.14 -1.04
N ASN A 339 -6.44 -12.16 -0.25
CA ASN A 339 -6.77 -12.08 1.17
C ASN A 339 -5.61 -12.43 2.12
N THR A 340 -4.39 -12.64 1.59
CA THR A 340 -3.26 -13.12 2.39
C THR A 340 -1.93 -12.53 1.92
N ASP A 341 -1.00 -12.45 2.85
CA ASP A 341 0.42 -12.16 2.63
C ASP A 341 1.23 -13.43 2.30
N GLN A 342 0.63 -14.62 2.48
CA GLN A 342 1.31 -15.90 2.32
C GLN A 342 1.50 -16.26 0.85
N LEU A 343 2.75 -16.52 0.47
CA LEU A 343 3.10 -17.00 -0.86
C LEU A 343 2.95 -18.53 -0.93
N ARG A 344 2.06 -19.02 -1.79
CA ARG A 344 1.76 -20.45 -1.96
C ARG A 344 2.01 -20.91 -3.38
N GLU A 345 2.19 -22.22 -3.56
CA GLU A 345 2.29 -22.83 -4.88
C GLU A 345 0.91 -23.15 -5.46
N TYR A 346 0.72 -22.84 -6.74
CA TYR A 346 -0.48 -23.16 -7.50
C TYR A 346 -0.08 -23.84 -8.81
N THR A 347 -0.83 -24.87 -9.21
CA THR A 347 -0.66 -25.46 -10.54
C THR A 347 -1.34 -24.59 -11.58
N CYS A 348 -0.62 -24.33 -12.66
CA CYS A 348 -1.15 -23.79 -13.89
C CYS A 348 -0.96 -24.82 -15.02
N LYS A 349 -2.02 -25.02 -15.80
CA LYS A 349 -1.94 -25.77 -17.07
C LYS A 349 -1.60 -24.80 -18.19
N PHE A 350 -0.76 -25.18 -19.14
CA PHE A 350 -0.36 -24.27 -20.22
C PHE A 350 0.02 -24.91 -21.55
#